data_AF-A0A5K1UCR2-F1
#
_entry.id   AF-A0A5K1UCR2-F1
#
_cell.length_a   1.000
_cell.length_b   1.000
_cell.length_c   1.000
_cell.angle_alpha   90.00
_cell.angle_beta   90.00
_cell.angle_gamma   90.00
#
_symmetry.space_group_name_H-M   'P 1'
#
loop_
_entity.id
_entity.type
_entity.pdbx_description
1 polymer ?
#
loop_
_entity_poly.entity_id
_entity_poly.type
_entity_poly.pdbx_seq_one_letter_code
_entity_poly.pdbx_strand_id
1 'polypeptide(L)'
;MKINVANPATGRIKKFDFEEEKNYRPFLDKRIGQEVDASSLGDEFKGYILKITGGCDKDGFPMMTGVATNNRVRLLLDGRNGCYKPLRNGERRRKTVRGAIVAGDISVLNTIVVKKGEGEIEGVTNDALPMRAGPKRASHIRKLFNLSQKDDVKKFVIRREVAKKHPKEGKSTKRSKAPKIQRLVTPRRLQHKAQKLEAKKLHKIAMLKEAKRYAAILNRYKVLKAHGMKVVSFADTDAVFKQNKAGSKKAASKGKKVGSKKTGKK
;
A
#
# COMPACT_ATOMS: atom_id res chain seq x y z
N MET A 1 21.74 -33.68 12.39
CA MET A 1 21.08 -32.37 12.21
C MET A 1 20.60 -32.25 10.78
N LYS A 2 19.36 -31.80 10.56
CA LYS A 2 18.81 -31.61 9.21
C LYS A 2 19.10 -30.20 8.73
N ILE A 3 19.61 -30.03 7.52
CA ILE A 3 19.88 -28.71 6.94
C ILE A 3 19.03 -28.53 5.70
N ASN A 4 18.16 -27.53 5.72
CA ASN A 4 17.44 -27.06 4.54
C ASN A 4 18.33 -26.07 3.79
N VAL A 5 18.69 -26.39 2.55
CA VAL A 5 19.49 -25.54 1.68
C VAL A 5 18.58 -24.97 0.60
N ALA A 6 18.39 -23.65 0.63
CA ALA A 6 17.62 -22.92 -0.36
C ALA A 6 18.54 -22.15 -1.31
N ASN A 7 18.25 -22.18 -2.60
CA ASN A 7 18.93 -21.36 -3.59
C ASN A 7 17.96 -20.33 -4.19
N PRO A 8 18.11 -19.04 -3.86
CA PRO A 8 17.22 -17.99 -4.39
C PRO A 8 17.30 -17.83 -5.91
N ALA A 9 18.42 -18.18 -6.54
CA ALA A 9 18.61 -18.05 -7.98
C ALA A 9 17.74 -19.05 -8.75
N THR A 10 17.64 -20.30 -8.27
CA THR A 10 16.80 -21.34 -8.86
C THR A 10 15.41 -21.40 -8.25
N GLY A 11 15.20 -20.81 -7.08
CA GLY A 11 13.94 -20.87 -6.32
C GLY A 11 13.67 -22.24 -5.68
N ARG A 12 14.67 -23.14 -5.66
CA ARG A 12 14.57 -24.50 -5.11
C ARG A 12 15.01 -24.55 -3.65
N ILE A 13 14.53 -25.55 -2.95
CA ILE A 13 14.93 -25.90 -1.59
C ILE A 13 14.97 -27.42 -1.46
N LYS A 14 16.07 -27.96 -0.92
CA LYS A 14 16.22 -29.39 -0.60
C LYS A 14 16.68 -29.53 0.84
N LYS A 15 16.26 -30.64 1.47
CA LYS A 15 16.65 -31.00 2.83
C LYS A 15 17.71 -32.08 2.77
N PHE A 16 18.80 -31.86 3.49
CA PHE A 16 19.87 -32.82 3.68
C PHE A 16 19.89 -33.26 5.14
N ASP A 17 20.12 -34.54 5.39
CA ASP A 17 20.27 -35.08 6.74
C ASP A 17 21.74 -35.42 6.97
N PHE A 18 22.32 -34.85 8.02
CA PHE A 18 23.71 -35.09 8.41
C PHE A 18 23.73 -35.69 9.81
N GLU A 19 24.13 -36.94 9.93
CA GLU A 19 24.18 -37.64 11.22
C GLU A 19 25.45 -37.27 11.99
N GLU A 20 26.60 -37.29 11.31
CA GLU A 20 27.91 -37.02 11.91
C GLU A 20 28.12 -35.55 12.27
N GLU A 21 28.50 -35.29 13.52
CA GLU A 21 28.80 -33.95 14.03
C GLU A 21 29.94 -33.25 13.28
N LYS A 22 30.93 -34.03 12.81
CA LYS A 22 32.07 -33.52 12.06
C LYS A 22 31.65 -32.67 10.86
N ASN A 23 30.57 -33.07 10.18
CA ASN A 23 30.13 -32.43 8.95
C ASN A 23 29.52 -31.04 9.23
N TYR A 24 28.72 -30.93 10.30
CA TYR A 24 28.02 -29.69 10.63
C TYR A 24 28.67 -28.86 11.75
N ARG A 25 29.83 -29.30 12.27
CA ARG A 25 30.61 -28.57 13.27
C ARG A 25 30.89 -27.11 12.90
N PRO A 26 31.17 -26.73 11.63
CA PRO A 26 31.39 -25.32 11.27
C PRO A 26 30.16 -24.41 11.45
N PHE A 27 28.96 -24.99 11.57
CA PHE A 27 27.74 -24.25 11.85
C PHE A 27 27.53 -24.01 13.35
N LEU A 28 28.18 -24.78 14.22
CA LEU A 28 28.09 -24.60 15.68
C LEU A 28 28.74 -23.27 16.08
N ASP A 29 28.19 -22.63 17.12
CA ASP A 29 28.58 -21.31 17.63
C ASP A 29 28.45 -20.16 16.62
N LYS A 30 27.89 -20.43 15.43
CA LYS A 30 27.49 -19.40 14.48
C LYS A 30 26.14 -18.85 14.84
N ARG A 31 25.95 -17.54 14.62
CA ARG A 31 24.66 -16.88 14.81
C ARG A 31 23.86 -16.83 13.51
N ILE A 32 22.53 -16.75 13.62
CA ILE A 32 21.67 -16.42 12.49
C ILE A 32 22.20 -15.17 11.77
N GLY A 33 22.29 -15.25 10.45
CA GLY A 33 22.77 -14.20 9.57
C GLY A 33 24.25 -14.28 9.21
N GLN A 34 25.02 -15.17 9.84
CA GLN A 34 26.41 -15.43 9.45
C GLN A 34 26.50 -16.34 8.23
N GLU A 35 27.57 -16.13 7.48
CA GLU A 35 28.01 -16.97 6.36
C GLU A 35 28.98 -18.02 6.89
N VAL A 36 28.84 -19.24 6.38
CA VAL A 36 29.58 -20.42 6.77
C VAL A 36 30.01 -21.12 5.48
N ASP A 37 31.28 -21.53 5.44
CA ASP A 37 31.79 -22.39 4.39
C ASP A 37 31.16 -23.78 4.53
N ALA A 38 30.53 -24.26 3.46
CA ALA A 38 29.83 -25.53 3.42
C ALA A 38 30.70 -26.70 2.97
N SER A 39 31.99 -26.48 2.70
CA SER A 39 32.91 -27.51 2.22
C SER A 39 33.01 -28.73 3.16
N SER A 40 32.69 -28.58 4.45
CA SER A 40 32.66 -29.69 5.42
C SER A 40 31.43 -30.60 5.32
N LEU A 41 30.38 -30.19 4.61
CA LEU A 41 29.14 -30.98 4.50
C LEU A 41 29.30 -32.16 3.52
N GLY A 42 30.25 -32.08 2.59
CA GLY A 42 30.52 -33.11 1.59
C GLY A 42 31.12 -32.51 0.32
N ASP A 43 31.60 -33.36 -0.58
CA ASP A 43 32.28 -32.94 -1.82
C ASP A 43 31.38 -32.08 -2.74
N GLU A 44 30.07 -32.35 -2.75
CA GLU A 44 29.07 -31.57 -3.50
C GLU A 44 28.99 -30.10 -3.04
N PHE A 45 29.33 -29.84 -1.77
CA PHE A 45 29.26 -28.51 -1.15
C PHE A 45 30.60 -27.76 -1.18
N LYS A 46 31.62 -28.31 -1.84
CA LYS A 46 32.93 -27.68 -1.93
C LYS A 46 32.85 -26.32 -2.62
N GLY A 47 33.35 -25.29 -1.95
CA GLY A 47 33.33 -23.91 -2.43
C GLY A 47 31.98 -23.20 -2.32
N TYR A 48 30.95 -23.85 -1.77
CA TYR A 48 29.67 -23.20 -1.46
C TYR A 48 29.77 -22.39 -0.17
N ILE A 49 29.19 -21.19 -0.20
CA ILE A 49 29.00 -20.37 1.01
C ILE A 49 27.51 -20.34 1.33
N LEU A 50 27.16 -20.82 2.51
CA LEU A 50 25.80 -20.84 3.02
C LEU A 50 25.62 -19.78 4.11
N LYS A 51 24.52 -19.05 4.05
CA LYS A 51 24.10 -18.12 5.10
C LYS A 51 23.02 -18.74 5.95
N ILE A 52 23.21 -18.76 7.26
CA ILE A 52 22.21 -19.22 8.21
C ILE A 52 21.09 -18.18 8.27
N THR A 53 19.85 -18.59 8.03
CA THR A 53 18.68 -17.71 8.05
C THR A 53 17.75 -17.95 9.23
N GLY A 54 17.83 -19.12 9.84
CA GLY A 54 17.04 -19.50 11.00
C GLY A 54 17.09 -21.00 11.22
N GLY A 55 16.16 -21.51 12.03
CA GLY A 55 16.07 -22.92 12.32
C GLY A 55 15.03 -23.21 13.38
N CYS A 56 14.88 -24.49 13.70
CA CYS A 56 14.03 -24.99 14.76
C CYS A 56 14.83 -25.94 15.66
N ASP A 57 14.61 -25.80 16.95
CA ASP A 57 15.07 -26.72 17.99
C ASP A 57 14.39 -28.10 17.85
N LYS A 58 14.91 -29.14 18.52
CA LYS A 58 14.32 -30.49 18.64
C LYS A 58 12.86 -30.47 19.07
N ASP A 59 12.48 -29.57 19.99
CA ASP A 59 11.08 -29.45 20.45
C ASP A 59 10.23 -28.53 19.56
N GLY A 60 10.77 -28.07 18.43
CA GLY A 60 10.06 -27.25 17.45
C GLY A 60 10.00 -25.76 17.79
N PHE A 61 10.71 -25.29 18.81
CA PHE A 61 10.82 -23.85 19.06
C PHE A 61 11.64 -23.17 17.96
N PRO A 62 11.13 -22.09 17.34
CA PRO A 62 11.85 -21.38 16.28
C PRO A 62 13.00 -20.56 16.87
N MET A 63 14.10 -20.48 16.14
CA MET A 63 15.20 -19.57 16.45
C MET A 63 14.79 -18.12 16.18
N MET A 64 15.16 -17.21 17.08
CA MET A 64 14.87 -15.77 16.97
C MET A 64 16.16 -14.96 16.82
N THR A 65 16.28 -14.22 15.71
CA THR A 65 17.41 -13.31 15.47
C THR A 65 17.50 -12.22 16.55
N GLY A 66 18.72 -11.94 17.02
CA GLY A 66 19.00 -10.92 18.03
C GLY A 66 19.00 -11.43 19.47
N VAL A 67 18.48 -12.64 19.74
CA VAL A 67 18.64 -13.29 21.05
C VAL A 67 20.02 -13.94 21.09
N ALA A 68 21.02 -13.26 21.63
CA ALA A 68 22.42 -13.70 21.62
C ALA A 68 22.73 -14.81 22.63
N THR A 69 21.92 -15.86 22.64
CA THR A 69 22.12 -17.05 23.46
C THR A 69 21.97 -18.31 22.60
N ASN A 70 22.53 -19.40 23.10
CA ASN A 70 22.32 -20.77 22.61
C ASN A 70 21.32 -21.50 23.51
N ASN A 71 20.40 -20.80 24.18
CA ASN A 71 19.41 -21.40 25.09
C ASN A 71 18.02 -20.91 24.72
N ARG A 72 17.00 -21.58 25.25
CA ARG A 72 15.62 -21.11 25.12
C ARG A 72 15.35 -19.98 26.08
N VAL A 73 14.64 -18.96 25.61
CA VAL A 73 14.28 -17.78 26.41
C VAL A 73 12.79 -17.47 26.25
N ARG A 74 12.13 -17.05 27.33
CA ARG A 74 10.73 -16.62 27.32
C ARG A 74 10.60 -15.11 27.22
N LEU A 75 10.29 -14.63 26.02
CA LEU A 75 10.17 -13.20 25.70
C LEU A 75 8.71 -12.79 25.48
N LEU A 76 8.39 -11.52 25.71
CA LEU A 76 7.10 -10.92 25.40
C LEU A 76 7.08 -10.44 23.93
N LEU A 77 6.47 -11.22 23.04
CA LEU A 77 6.48 -10.98 21.59
C LEU A 77 5.23 -10.23 21.12
N ASP A 78 5.39 -9.40 20.08
CA ASP A 78 4.34 -8.58 19.44
C ASP A 78 4.01 -9.03 18.00
N GLY A 79 4.74 -10.03 17.48
CA GLY A 79 4.53 -10.64 16.18
C GLY A 79 5.40 -10.14 15.03
N ARG A 80 6.26 -9.13 15.25
CA ARG A 80 7.10 -8.56 14.17
C ARG A 80 8.21 -9.50 13.72
N ASN A 81 8.74 -10.29 14.65
CA ASN A 81 9.95 -11.10 14.44
C ASN A 81 9.66 -12.47 13.81
N GLY A 82 8.41 -12.77 13.45
CA GLY A 82 8.01 -14.03 12.80
C GLY A 82 7.81 -15.24 13.74
N CYS A 83 8.38 -15.23 14.95
CA CYS A 83 8.24 -16.32 15.93
C CYS A 83 6.86 -16.37 16.63
N TYR A 84 6.01 -15.37 16.41
CA TYR A 84 4.66 -15.30 16.95
C TYR A 84 3.75 -14.59 15.94
N LYS A 85 2.48 -15.00 15.89
CA LYS A 85 1.45 -14.37 15.06
C LYS A 85 0.30 -13.93 15.98
N PRO A 86 0.14 -12.62 16.24
CA PRO A 86 -0.95 -12.11 17.07
C PRO A 86 -2.30 -12.33 16.38
N LEU A 87 -3.32 -12.65 17.18
CA LEU A 87 -4.69 -12.82 16.70
C LEU A 87 -5.44 -11.49 16.75
N ARG A 88 -5.15 -10.66 17.76
CA ARG A 88 -5.72 -9.33 17.92
C ARG A 88 -4.67 -8.25 17.70
N ASN A 89 -5.10 -7.10 17.17
CA ASN A 89 -4.22 -5.95 17.02
C ASN A 89 -3.72 -5.50 18.39
N GLY A 90 -2.39 -5.34 18.53
CA GLY A 90 -1.75 -4.93 19.79
C GLY A 90 -1.57 -6.05 20.81
N GLU A 91 -1.98 -7.29 20.52
CA GLU A 91 -1.75 -8.43 21.40
C GLU A 91 -0.25 -8.71 21.55
N ARG A 92 0.20 -8.83 22.79
CA ARG A 92 1.55 -9.31 23.13
C ARG A 92 1.45 -10.55 23.98
N ARG A 93 2.27 -11.57 23.69
CA ARG A 93 2.24 -12.83 24.43
C ARG A 93 3.64 -13.29 24.82
N ARG A 94 3.82 -13.72 26.07
CA ARG A 94 5.07 -14.38 26.49
C ARG A 94 5.16 -15.76 25.86
N LYS A 95 6.15 -15.96 24.99
CA LYS A 95 6.40 -17.19 24.25
C LYS A 95 7.86 -17.60 24.42
N THR A 96 8.10 -18.90 24.45
CA THR A 96 9.45 -19.48 24.43
C THR A 96 9.97 -19.46 23.01
N VAL A 97 11.19 -18.96 22.82
CA VAL A 97 11.91 -18.98 21.55
C VAL A 97 13.30 -19.54 21.76
N ARG A 98 13.87 -20.13 20.72
CA ARG A 98 15.26 -20.55 20.71
C ARG A 98 16.15 -19.34 20.40
N GLY A 99 17.31 -19.26 21.05
CA GLY A 99 18.28 -18.21 20.78
C GLY A 99 18.88 -18.26 19.36
N ALA A 100 19.64 -17.24 18.99
CA ALA A 100 20.17 -17.06 17.65
C ALA A 100 21.46 -17.85 17.37
N ILE A 101 22.14 -18.34 18.42
CA ILE A 101 23.38 -19.10 18.31
C ILE A 101 23.03 -20.58 18.07
N VAL A 102 23.63 -21.18 17.05
CA VAL A 102 23.43 -22.59 16.70
C VAL A 102 24.22 -23.47 17.65
N ALA A 103 23.57 -24.53 18.15
CA ALA A 103 24.18 -25.56 18.99
C ALA A 103 23.62 -26.95 18.62
N GLY A 104 24.10 -28.01 19.27
CA GLY A 104 23.73 -29.41 18.96
C GLY A 104 22.28 -29.83 19.30
N ASP A 105 21.50 -28.94 19.92
CA ASP A 105 20.06 -29.13 20.17
C ASP A 105 19.17 -28.65 19.01
N ILE A 106 19.75 -28.09 17.95
CA ILE A 106 19.03 -27.75 16.73
C ILE A 106 18.68 -29.03 15.95
N SER A 107 17.40 -29.17 15.59
CA SER A 107 16.92 -30.28 14.76
C SER A 107 17.00 -29.93 13.28
N VAL A 108 16.54 -28.72 12.92
CA VAL A 108 16.50 -28.24 11.53
C VAL A 108 17.16 -26.87 11.45
N LEU A 109 18.16 -26.73 10.59
CA LEU A 109 18.80 -25.46 10.26
C LEU A 109 18.35 -24.99 8.86
N ASN A 110 17.96 -23.73 8.72
CA ASN A 110 17.57 -23.14 7.44
C ASN A 110 18.69 -22.27 6.90
N THR A 111 19.16 -22.58 5.70
CA THR A 111 20.29 -21.90 5.06
C THR A 111 19.95 -21.44 3.65
N ILE A 112 20.64 -20.39 3.19
CA ILE A 112 20.53 -19.84 1.85
C ILE A 112 21.91 -19.88 1.19
N VAL A 113 21.98 -20.31 -0.06
CA VAL A 113 23.20 -20.22 -0.89
C VAL A 113 23.48 -18.75 -1.22
N VAL A 114 24.65 -18.26 -0.80
CA VAL A 114 25.15 -16.91 -1.14
C VAL A 114 26.11 -16.99 -2.32
N LYS A 115 27.03 -17.96 -2.29
CA LYS A 115 27.99 -18.22 -3.37
C LYS A 115 27.84 -19.66 -3.84
N LYS A 116 27.66 -19.85 -5.16
CA LYS A 116 27.67 -21.17 -5.80
C LYS A 116 29.12 -21.70 -5.82
N GLY A 117 29.31 -22.95 -5.40
CA GLY A 117 30.57 -23.66 -5.56
C GLY A 117 30.73 -24.28 -6.96
N GLU A 118 31.74 -25.12 -7.10
CA GLU A 118 32.09 -25.77 -8.39
C GLU A 118 31.14 -26.92 -8.73
N GLY A 119 30.80 -27.76 -7.74
CA GLY A 119 29.89 -28.88 -7.91
C GLY A 119 28.44 -28.45 -8.07
N GLU A 120 27.60 -29.29 -8.69
CA GLU A 120 26.15 -29.08 -8.72
C GLU A 120 25.46 -29.92 -7.66
N ILE A 121 24.62 -29.27 -6.86
CA ILE A 121 23.82 -29.91 -5.83
C ILE A 121 22.46 -30.29 -6.44
N GLU A 122 22.21 -31.58 -6.52
CA GLU A 122 20.98 -32.12 -7.09
C GLU A 122 19.74 -31.59 -6.35
N GLY A 123 18.78 -31.05 -7.09
CA GLY A 123 17.53 -30.50 -6.54
C GLY A 123 17.67 -29.12 -5.88
N VAL A 124 18.86 -28.53 -5.86
CA VAL A 124 19.09 -27.15 -5.41
C VAL A 124 19.59 -26.27 -6.57
N THR A 125 20.60 -26.71 -7.31
CA THR A 125 21.19 -25.94 -8.42
C THR A 125 20.78 -26.40 -9.81
N ASN A 126 20.43 -27.68 -9.99
CA ASN A 126 20.23 -28.27 -11.33
C ASN A 126 19.08 -27.61 -12.11
N ASP A 127 17.90 -27.50 -11.51
CA ASP A 127 16.70 -27.03 -12.21
C ASP A 127 16.09 -25.78 -11.59
N ALA A 128 16.09 -24.68 -12.36
CA ALA A 128 15.38 -23.46 -11.98
C ALA A 128 13.86 -23.63 -12.04
N LEU A 129 13.17 -23.27 -10.95
CA LEU A 129 11.72 -23.18 -10.92
C LEU A 129 11.26 -21.91 -11.67
N PRO A 130 10.37 -22.03 -12.67
CA PRO A 130 9.87 -20.86 -13.37
C PRO A 130 9.00 -20.00 -12.44
N MET A 131 9.17 -18.68 -12.53
CA MET A 131 8.33 -17.74 -11.79
C MET A 131 6.88 -17.84 -12.27
N ARG A 132 6.02 -18.41 -11.42
CA ARG A 132 4.61 -18.68 -11.76
C ARG A 132 3.78 -17.41 -12.02
N ALA A 133 4.11 -16.30 -11.37
CA ALA A 133 3.32 -15.08 -11.41
C ALA A 133 4.14 -13.89 -11.91
N GLY A 134 3.66 -13.27 -12.99
CA GLY A 134 4.22 -12.02 -13.50
C GLY A 134 3.77 -10.78 -12.70
N PRO A 135 4.35 -9.61 -12.99
CA PRO A 135 4.00 -8.36 -12.33
C PRO A 135 2.55 -7.94 -12.61
N LYS A 136 1.82 -7.56 -11.55
CA LYS A 136 0.42 -7.07 -11.64
C LYS A 136 0.30 -5.54 -11.78
N ARG A 137 1.28 -4.80 -11.28
CA ARG A 137 1.24 -3.32 -11.24
C ARG A 137 1.74 -2.74 -12.55
N ALA A 138 1.06 -1.73 -13.10
CA ALA A 138 1.43 -1.11 -14.37
C ALA A 138 2.90 -0.66 -14.41
N SER A 139 3.43 -0.08 -13.34
CA SER A 139 4.83 0.34 -13.25
C SER A 139 5.82 -0.83 -13.27
N HIS A 140 5.47 -1.98 -12.67
CA HIS A 140 6.36 -3.15 -12.68
C HIS A 140 6.31 -3.87 -14.03
N ILE A 141 5.17 -3.85 -14.73
CA ILE A 141 5.07 -4.36 -16.10
C ILE A 141 5.96 -3.51 -17.02
N ARG A 142 5.93 -2.17 -16.90
CA ARG A 142 6.82 -1.29 -17.67
C ARG A 142 8.29 -1.59 -17.44
N LYS A 143 8.70 -1.75 -16.17
CA LYS A 143 10.08 -2.09 -15.81
C LYS A 143 10.51 -3.43 -16.39
N LEU A 144 9.64 -4.44 -16.37
CA LEU A 144 9.99 -5.77 -16.86
C LEU A 144 10.24 -5.79 -18.37
N PHE A 145 9.43 -5.07 -19.14
CA PHE A 145 9.51 -5.03 -20.60
C PHE A 145 10.24 -3.79 -21.14
N ASN A 146 10.91 -3.02 -20.28
CA ASN A 146 11.57 -1.76 -20.62
C ASN A 146 10.69 -0.79 -21.45
N LEU A 147 9.40 -0.71 -21.11
CA LEU A 147 8.43 0.12 -21.81
C LEU A 147 8.51 1.58 -21.37
N SER A 148 8.27 2.48 -22.31
CA SER A 148 8.09 3.89 -22.03
C SER A 148 6.73 4.16 -21.34
N GLN A 149 6.54 5.37 -20.85
CA GLN A 149 5.26 5.76 -20.24
C GLN A 149 4.12 5.87 -21.26
N LYS A 150 4.43 6.11 -22.54
CA LYS A 150 3.46 6.24 -23.63
C LYS A 150 2.88 4.88 -24.03
N ASP A 151 3.60 3.80 -23.79
CA ASP A 151 3.21 2.46 -24.23
C ASP A 151 2.05 1.88 -23.39
N ASP A 152 1.15 1.18 -24.09
CA ASP A 152 0.01 0.51 -23.46
C ASP A 152 0.43 -0.83 -22.83
N VAL A 153 0.56 -0.82 -21.51
CA VAL A 153 0.90 -2.00 -20.70
C VAL A 153 -0.11 -3.14 -20.80
N LYS A 154 -1.34 -2.92 -21.29
CA LYS A 154 -2.36 -3.98 -21.40
C LYS A 154 -1.95 -5.10 -22.36
N LYS A 155 -1.23 -4.74 -23.42
CA LYS A 155 -0.76 -5.68 -24.45
C LYS A 155 0.33 -6.62 -23.91
N PHE A 156 1.13 -6.12 -22.98
CA PHE A 156 2.31 -6.80 -22.43
C PHE A 156 2.02 -7.54 -21.11
N VAL A 157 0.76 -7.72 -20.72
CA VAL A 157 0.44 -8.49 -19.50
C VAL A 157 0.72 -9.96 -19.73
N ILE A 158 1.64 -10.53 -18.94
CA ILE A 158 1.93 -11.97 -18.96
C ILE A 158 0.65 -12.74 -18.64
N ARG A 159 0.28 -13.62 -19.56
CA ARG A 159 -0.85 -14.52 -19.43
C ARG A 159 -0.35 -15.92 -19.13
N ARG A 160 -1.15 -16.67 -18.39
CA ARG A 160 -0.87 -18.07 -18.06
C ARG A 160 -1.95 -18.95 -18.65
N GLU A 161 -1.55 -19.94 -19.44
CA GLU A 161 -2.44 -21.00 -19.87
C GLU A 161 -2.67 -21.99 -18.72
N VAL A 162 -3.93 -22.33 -18.48
CA VAL A 162 -4.33 -23.26 -17.43
C VAL A 162 -5.33 -24.24 -18.01
N ALA A 163 -5.13 -25.54 -17.79
CA ALA A 163 -6.08 -26.56 -18.19
C ALA A 163 -7.48 -26.28 -17.59
N LYS A 164 -8.54 -26.49 -18.37
CA LYS A 164 -9.91 -26.43 -17.89
C LYS A 164 -10.24 -27.71 -17.13
N LYS A 165 -10.92 -27.57 -15.99
CA LYS A 165 -11.31 -28.71 -15.14
C LYS A 165 -12.32 -29.65 -15.81
N HIS A 166 -13.21 -29.09 -16.64
CA HIS A 166 -14.18 -29.82 -17.46
C HIS A 166 -14.09 -29.30 -18.91
N PRO A 167 -13.32 -29.95 -19.79
CA PRO A 167 -13.32 -29.64 -21.21
C PRO A 167 -14.64 -30.11 -21.82
N LYS A 168 -15.29 -29.25 -22.60
CA LYS A 168 -16.43 -29.65 -23.45
C LYS A 168 -15.87 -30.09 -24.80
N GLU A 169 -16.42 -31.16 -25.39
CA GLU A 169 -16.09 -31.56 -26.76
C GLU A 169 -16.24 -30.37 -27.73
N GLY A 170 -15.27 -30.22 -28.64
CA GLY A 170 -15.19 -29.12 -29.59
C GLY A 170 -14.68 -27.77 -29.04
N LYS A 171 -14.33 -27.65 -27.75
CA LYS A 171 -13.76 -26.41 -27.18
C LYS A 171 -12.33 -26.60 -26.69
N SER A 172 -11.53 -25.54 -26.78
CA SER A 172 -10.14 -25.54 -26.32
C SER A 172 -10.02 -26.06 -24.88
N THR A 173 -9.09 -26.99 -24.65
CA THR A 173 -8.85 -27.61 -23.34
C THR A 173 -8.17 -26.65 -22.36
N LYS A 174 -7.58 -25.56 -22.85
CA LYS A 174 -6.82 -24.56 -22.07
C LYS A 174 -7.58 -23.22 -21.95
N ARG A 175 -7.42 -22.54 -20.81
CA ARG A 175 -7.90 -21.18 -20.54
C ARG A 175 -6.72 -20.26 -20.28
N SER A 176 -6.61 -19.19 -21.06
CA SER A 176 -5.62 -18.14 -20.84
C SER A 176 -6.11 -17.18 -19.74
N LYS A 177 -5.42 -17.16 -18.60
CA LYS A 177 -5.70 -16.30 -17.44
C LYS A 177 -4.69 -15.16 -17.35
N ALA A 178 -5.15 -13.96 -17.03
CA ALA A 178 -4.29 -12.79 -16.82
C ALA A 178 -4.70 -12.04 -15.54
N PRO A 179 -3.75 -11.41 -14.84
CA PRO A 179 -4.07 -10.57 -13.68
C PRO A 179 -4.73 -9.25 -14.12
N LYS A 180 -5.65 -8.74 -13.29
CA LYS A 180 -6.13 -7.36 -13.42
C LYS A 180 -4.98 -6.39 -13.12
N ILE A 181 -4.61 -5.57 -14.10
CA ILE A 181 -3.55 -4.57 -13.95
C ILE A 181 -3.96 -3.56 -12.88
N GLN A 182 -3.11 -3.39 -11.87
CA GLN A 182 -3.32 -2.41 -10.82
C GLN A 182 -2.57 -1.11 -11.13
N ARG A 183 -3.14 0.02 -10.71
CA ARG A 183 -2.58 1.37 -10.86
C ARG A 183 -2.43 1.84 -12.31
N LEU A 184 -3.14 1.23 -13.26
CA LEU A 184 -3.26 1.75 -14.62
C LEU A 184 -3.98 3.12 -14.60
N VAL A 185 -3.51 4.06 -15.39
CA VAL A 185 -4.23 5.33 -15.63
C VAL A 185 -5.23 5.06 -16.75
N THR A 186 -6.52 5.07 -16.41
CA THR A 186 -7.62 4.85 -17.35
C THR A 186 -8.37 6.16 -17.60
N PRO A 187 -9.08 6.30 -18.74
CA PRO A 187 -9.91 7.48 -19.01
C PRO A 187 -10.90 7.78 -17.88
N ARG A 188 -11.54 6.74 -17.33
CA ARG A 188 -12.43 6.86 -16.16
C ARG A 188 -11.74 7.47 -14.94
N ARG A 189 -10.48 7.12 -14.66
CA ARG A 189 -9.72 7.69 -13.54
C ARG A 189 -9.40 9.17 -13.78
N LEU A 190 -9.10 9.56 -15.02
CA LEU A 190 -8.89 10.95 -15.40
C LEU A 190 -10.20 11.76 -15.26
N GLN A 191 -11.31 11.20 -15.73
CA GLN A 191 -12.64 11.78 -15.57
C GLN A 191 -13.03 11.98 -14.10
N HIS A 192 -12.87 10.95 -13.26
CA HIS A 192 -13.14 11.07 -11.81
C HIS A 192 -12.24 12.13 -11.15
N LYS A 193 -10.98 12.28 -11.59
CA LYS A 193 -10.06 13.31 -11.09
C LYS A 193 -10.52 14.71 -11.52
N ALA A 194 -10.93 14.87 -12.78
CA ALA A 194 -11.46 16.13 -13.31
C ALA A 194 -12.75 16.54 -12.59
N GLN A 195 -13.72 15.61 -12.46
CA GLN A 195 -14.97 15.83 -11.72
C GLN A 195 -14.71 16.23 -10.26
N LYS A 196 -13.76 15.59 -9.57
CA LYS A 196 -13.39 15.98 -8.20
C LYS A 196 -12.82 17.40 -8.13
N LEU A 197 -12.02 17.81 -9.13
CA LEU A 197 -11.48 19.17 -9.21
C LEU A 197 -12.60 20.19 -9.45
N GLU A 198 -13.50 19.88 -10.37
CA GLU A 198 -14.65 20.70 -10.71
C GLU A 198 -15.60 20.88 -9.52
N ALA A 199 -15.95 19.80 -8.83
CA ALA A 199 -16.78 19.85 -7.61
C ALA A 199 -16.15 20.77 -6.54
N LYS A 200 -14.83 20.73 -6.35
CA LYS A 200 -14.12 21.65 -5.45
C LYS A 200 -14.20 23.10 -5.91
N LYS A 201 -14.10 23.36 -7.22
CA LYS A 201 -14.24 24.71 -7.78
C LYS A 201 -15.66 25.24 -7.58
N LEU A 202 -16.68 24.44 -7.90
CA LEU A 202 -18.09 24.79 -7.71
C LEU A 202 -18.40 25.08 -6.24
N HIS A 203 -17.90 24.24 -5.32
CA HIS A 203 -18.03 24.49 -3.88
C HIS A 203 -17.38 25.81 -3.47
N LYS A 204 -16.17 26.12 -3.96
CA LYS A 204 -15.50 27.39 -3.68
C LYS A 204 -16.31 28.59 -4.23
N ILE A 205 -16.86 28.48 -5.43
CA ILE A 205 -17.70 29.53 -6.03
C ILE A 205 -18.97 29.75 -5.20
N ALA A 206 -19.64 28.68 -4.78
CA ALA A 206 -20.82 28.76 -3.92
C ALA A 206 -20.51 29.45 -2.59
N MET A 207 -19.42 29.03 -1.92
CA MET A 207 -18.95 29.64 -0.67
C MET A 207 -18.64 31.14 -0.84
N LEU A 208 -17.97 31.53 -1.92
CA LEU A 208 -17.68 32.96 -2.20
C LEU A 208 -18.95 33.76 -2.48
N LYS A 209 -19.92 33.17 -3.19
CA LYS A 209 -21.23 33.79 -3.47
C LYS A 209 -22.01 33.99 -2.17
N GLU A 210 -21.99 33.01 -1.29
CA GLU A 210 -22.64 33.06 0.01
C GLU A 210 -21.97 34.07 0.96
N ALA A 211 -20.64 34.08 1.02
CA ALA A 211 -19.88 35.08 1.77
C ALA A 211 -20.17 36.51 1.27
N LYS A 212 -20.23 36.72 -0.06
CA LYS A 212 -20.62 38.01 -0.65
C LYS A 212 -22.07 38.39 -0.32
N ARG A 213 -23.00 37.41 -0.34
CA ARG A 213 -24.39 37.61 0.06
C ARG A 213 -24.49 38.03 1.53
N TYR A 214 -23.79 37.31 2.42
CA TYR A 214 -23.76 37.60 3.84
C TYR A 214 -23.16 38.97 4.14
N ALA A 215 -22.04 39.32 3.50
CA ALA A 215 -21.42 40.65 3.62
C ALA A 215 -22.37 41.78 3.19
N ALA A 216 -23.12 41.59 2.10
CA ALA A 216 -24.12 42.56 1.65
C ALA A 216 -25.27 42.73 2.66
N ILE A 217 -25.74 41.64 3.27
CA ILE A 217 -26.77 41.67 4.33
C ILE A 217 -26.24 42.41 5.57
N LEU A 218 -25.02 42.09 6.02
CA LEU A 218 -24.39 42.77 7.15
C LEU A 218 -24.24 44.28 6.91
N ASN A 219 -23.82 44.68 5.71
CA ASN A 219 -23.71 46.10 5.36
C ASN A 219 -25.08 46.79 5.40
N ARG A 220 -26.14 46.16 4.88
CA ARG A 220 -27.51 46.69 4.97
C ARG A 220 -27.96 46.85 6.42
N TYR A 221 -27.72 45.85 7.26
CA TYR A 221 -28.03 45.91 8.69
C TYR A 221 -27.29 47.07 9.38
N LYS A 222 -25.98 47.25 9.11
CA LYS A 222 -25.20 48.38 9.66
C LYS A 222 -25.79 49.74 9.28
N VAL A 223 -26.18 49.92 8.01
CA VAL A 223 -26.81 51.16 7.54
C VAL A 223 -28.15 51.41 8.22
N LEU A 224 -29.04 50.42 8.27
CA LEU A 224 -30.35 50.55 8.92
C LEU A 224 -30.21 50.87 10.42
N LYS A 225 -29.26 50.23 11.10
CA LYS A 225 -28.95 50.49 12.51
C LYS A 225 -28.40 51.91 12.71
N ALA A 226 -27.53 52.39 11.83
CA ALA A 226 -27.01 53.76 11.87
C ALA A 226 -28.12 54.82 11.71
N HIS A 227 -29.15 54.53 10.92
CA HIS A 227 -30.35 55.37 10.79
C HIS A 227 -31.39 55.17 11.92
N GLY A 228 -31.04 54.48 13.01
CA GLY A 228 -31.89 54.32 14.20
C GLY A 228 -33.09 53.39 14.02
N MET A 229 -33.13 52.58 12.96
CA MET A 229 -34.25 51.67 12.69
C MET A 229 -34.14 50.40 13.55
N LYS A 230 -35.22 50.04 14.25
CA LYS A 230 -35.32 48.76 14.98
C LYS A 230 -35.42 47.61 13.98
N VAL A 231 -34.36 46.82 13.86
CA VAL A 231 -34.36 45.60 13.05
C VAL A 231 -34.27 44.39 13.97
N VAL A 232 -35.33 43.59 14.00
CA VAL A 232 -35.51 42.48 14.96
C VAL A 232 -34.88 41.18 14.46
N SER A 233 -34.87 40.93 13.14
CA SER A 233 -34.22 39.76 12.54
C SER A 233 -33.51 40.05 11.21
N PHE A 234 -32.66 39.11 10.76
CA PHE A 234 -32.00 39.19 9.45
C PHE A 234 -32.99 39.17 8.27
N ALA A 235 -34.12 38.46 8.36
CA ALA A 235 -35.15 38.47 7.33
C ALA A 235 -35.84 39.85 7.20
N ASP A 236 -35.99 40.55 8.33
CA ASP A 236 -36.61 41.88 8.37
C ASP A 236 -35.70 42.94 7.73
N THR A 237 -34.38 42.77 7.75
CA THR A 237 -33.43 43.71 7.12
C THR A 237 -33.70 43.91 5.63
N ASP A 238 -33.99 42.82 4.90
CA ASP A 238 -34.23 42.85 3.46
C ASP A 238 -35.62 43.40 3.12
N ALA A 239 -36.63 43.15 3.97
CA ALA A 239 -37.98 43.68 3.81
C ALA A 239 -38.02 45.20 4.04
N VAL A 240 -37.43 45.67 5.15
CA VAL A 240 -37.37 47.11 5.50
C VAL A 240 -36.56 47.89 4.46
N PHE A 241 -35.43 47.36 3.99
CA PHE A 241 -34.63 48.01 2.96
C PHE A 241 -35.37 48.13 1.61
N LYS A 242 -36.11 47.10 1.19
CA LYS A 242 -36.91 47.12 -0.05
C LYS A 242 -38.08 48.10 0.03
N GLN A 243 -38.80 48.15 1.16
CA GLN A 243 -39.91 49.08 1.38
C GLN A 243 -39.42 50.54 1.32
N ASN A 244 -38.29 50.86 1.94
CA ASN A 244 -37.71 52.22 1.91
C ASN A 244 -37.16 52.61 0.53
N LYS A 245 -36.58 51.66 -0.22
CA LYS A 245 -36.18 51.91 -1.62
C LYS A 245 -37.39 52.16 -2.54
N ALA A 246 -38.51 51.49 -2.29
CA ALA A 246 -39.76 51.73 -3.00
C ALA A 246 -40.42 53.07 -2.59
N GLY A 247 -40.35 53.41 -1.30
CA GLY A 247 -40.82 54.69 -0.76
C GLY A 247 -40.05 55.89 -1.31
N SER A 248 -38.73 55.84 -1.33
CA SER A 248 -37.87 56.89 -1.92
C SER A 248 -38.11 57.07 -3.43
N LYS A 249 -38.30 55.98 -4.20
CA LYS A 249 -38.69 56.06 -5.62
C LYS A 249 -40.07 56.69 -5.82
N LYS A 250 -41.06 56.35 -4.97
CA LYS A 250 -42.39 56.98 -4.99
C LYS A 250 -42.31 58.46 -4.63
N ALA A 251 -41.53 58.84 -3.63
CA ALA A 251 -41.31 60.24 -3.25
C ALA A 251 -40.64 61.05 -4.38
N ALA A 252 -39.60 60.50 -5.03
CA ALA A 252 -38.94 61.13 -6.17
C ALA A 252 -39.88 61.31 -7.38
N SER A 253 -40.80 60.36 -7.63
CA SER A 253 -41.81 60.47 -8.69
C SER A 253 -42.91 61.50 -8.40
N LYS A 254 -43.28 61.71 -7.13
CA LYS A 254 -44.25 62.74 -6.71
C LYS A 254 -43.66 64.15 -6.77
N GLY A 255 -42.39 64.33 -6.43
CA GLY A 255 -41.70 65.62 -6.56
C GLY A 255 -41.63 66.13 -8.01
N LYS A 256 -41.56 65.23 -9.00
CA LYS A 256 -41.56 65.59 -10.43
C LYS A 256 -42.92 66.06 -10.97
N LYS A 257 -44.04 65.77 -10.29
CA LYS A 257 -45.40 66.15 -10.75
C LYS A 257 -45.88 67.52 -10.24
N VAL A 258 -45.15 68.15 -9.30
CA VAL A 258 -45.56 69.45 -8.70
C VAL A 258 -44.95 70.65 -9.45
N GLY A 259 -44.04 70.44 -10.41
CA GLY A 259 -43.33 71.51 -11.12
C GLY A 259 -43.98 72.08 -12.40
N SER A 260 -45.21 71.73 -12.76
CA SER A 260 -45.83 72.20 -14.02
C SER A 260 -47.25 72.76 -13.83
N LYS A 261 -47.40 73.87 -13.11
CA LYS A 261 -48.60 74.72 -13.21
C LYS A 261 -48.24 76.21 -13.13
N LYS A 262 -48.59 76.90 -14.23
CA LYS A 262 -48.68 78.35 -14.48
C LYS A 262 -47.38 79.16 -14.61
N THR A 263 -47.13 79.68 -15.82
CA THR A 263 -47.37 81.10 -16.14
C THR A 263 -47.72 81.23 -17.62
N GLY A 264 -48.94 81.66 -17.92
CA GLY A 264 -49.28 82.22 -19.23
C GLY A 264 -48.83 83.67 -19.30
N LYS A 265 -48.39 84.11 -20.49
CA LYS A 265 -48.50 85.51 -20.92
C LYS A 265 -48.29 85.62 -22.43
N LYS A 266 -49.22 86.38 -23.03
CA LYS A 266 -49.38 86.80 -24.42
C LYS A 266 -50.04 85.80 -25.35
#